data_AF-A0A7N6A3N4-F1
#
_entry.id   AF-A0A7N6A3N4-F1
#
_cell.length_a   1.000
_cell.length_b   1.000
_cell.length_c   1.000
_cell.angle_alpha   90.00
_cell.angle_beta   90.00
_cell.angle_gamma   90.00
#
_symmetry.space_group_name_H-M   'P 1'
#
loop_
_entity.id
_entity.type
_entity.pdbx_description
1 polymer ?
#
loop_
_entity_poly.entity_id
_entity_poly.type
_entity_poly.pdbx_seq_one_letter_code
_entity_poly.pdbx_strand_id
1 'polypeptide(L)'
;VKKRHVQKKDMHLKWLFQQDNDPKHTSKRAKSWFHTNKINNVWGDIEKAVSEAKPRNVNKLWNVIDSMPHRCEAVIKNCGHTSKY
;
A
#
# COMPACT_ATOMS: atom_id res chain seq x y z
N VAL A 1 -11.83 15.63 15.70
CA VAL A 1 -11.14 15.61 14.39
C VAL A 1 -11.91 14.68 13.46
N LYS A 2 -12.40 15.17 12.31
CA LYS A 2 -13.24 14.37 11.39
C LYS A 2 -12.39 13.23 10.78
N LYS A 3 -12.75 11.97 11.04
CA LYS A 3 -12.19 10.80 10.35
C LYS A 3 -12.60 10.92 8.88
N ARG A 4 -11.66 11.21 7.98
CA ARG A 4 -11.91 11.18 6.54
C ARG A 4 -12.09 9.71 6.16
N HIS A 5 -13.32 9.31 5.85
CA HIS A 5 -13.59 8.12 5.07
C HIS A 5 -12.97 8.34 3.69
N VAL A 6 -11.92 7.61 3.36
CA VAL A 6 -11.31 7.67 2.02
C VAL A 6 -12.28 6.94 1.09
N GLN A 7 -12.99 7.69 0.26
CA GLN A 7 -13.88 7.07 -0.74
C GLN A 7 -13.04 6.57 -1.92
N LYS A 8 -13.51 5.53 -2.61
CA LYS A 8 -12.90 4.99 -3.84
C LYS A 8 -12.59 6.05 -4.91
N LYS A 9 -13.26 7.20 -4.86
CA LYS A 9 -13.07 8.36 -5.76
C LYS A 9 -11.87 9.25 -5.38
N ASP A 10 -11.33 9.13 -4.17
CA ASP A 10 -10.13 9.86 -3.71
C ASP A 10 -8.83 9.15 -4.11
N MET A 11 -8.93 7.97 -4.75
CA MET A 11 -7.80 7.16 -5.22
C MET A 11 -7.02 7.80 -6.39
N HIS A 12 -7.44 8.98 -6.87
CA HIS A 12 -6.64 9.86 -7.74
C HIS A 12 -5.48 10.56 -7.00
N LEU A 13 -5.31 10.31 -5.69
CA LEU A 13 -4.14 10.75 -4.92
C LEU A 13 -2.89 9.94 -5.28
N LYS A 14 -1.75 10.64 -5.29
CA LYS A 14 -0.39 10.15 -5.53
C LYS A 14 -0.18 8.71 -5.01
N TRP A 15 -0.02 7.75 -5.93
CA TRP A 15 0.28 6.37 -5.62
C TRP A 15 1.58 6.24 -4.84
N LEU A 16 1.54 5.55 -3.70
CA LEU A 16 2.69 5.28 -2.85
C LEU A 16 3.00 3.78 -2.93
N PHE A 17 4.19 3.45 -3.43
CA PHE A 17 4.68 2.07 -3.47
C PHE A 17 5.48 1.78 -2.19
N GLN A 18 5.05 0.77 -1.42
CA GLN A 18 5.69 0.33 -0.18
C GLN A 18 6.21 -1.10 -0.33
N GLN A 19 7.47 -1.33 0.07
CA GLN A 19 8.07 -2.66 0.22
C GLN A 19 8.75 -2.76 1.60
N ASP A 20 9.07 -3.98 2.02
CA ASP A 20 9.92 -4.19 3.20
C ASP A 20 11.40 -3.97 2.87
N ASN A 21 12.26 -4.07 3.90
CA ASN A 21 13.71 -3.91 3.76
C ASN A 21 14.44 -5.24 3.52
N ASP A 22 13.77 -6.27 2.98
CA ASP A 22 14.44 -7.53 2.62
C ASP A 22 15.62 -7.25 1.65
N PRO A 23 16.82 -7.83 1.86
CA PRO A 23 17.98 -7.63 1.00
C PRO A 23 17.70 -7.77 -0.51
N LYS A 24 16.75 -8.63 -0.91
CA LYS A 24 16.38 -8.78 -2.32
C LYS A 24 15.76 -7.51 -2.92
N HIS A 25 14.99 -6.76 -2.13
CA HIS A 25 14.33 -5.52 -2.52
C HIS A 25 15.26 -4.30 -2.44
N THR A 26 16.36 -4.39 -1.69
CA THR A 26 17.35 -3.30 -1.59
C THR A 26 18.54 -3.44 -2.56
N SER A 27 18.59 -4.53 -3.34
CA SER A 27 19.66 -4.82 -4.30
C SER A 27 19.80 -3.74 -5.39
N LYS A 28 21.03 -3.52 -5.87
CA LYS A 28 21.32 -2.56 -6.97
C LYS A 28 20.49 -2.87 -8.22
N ARG A 29 20.33 -4.16 -8.54
CA ARG A 29 19.58 -4.62 -9.70
C ARG A 29 18.09 -4.27 -9.59
N ALA A 30 17.47 -4.54 -8.43
CA ALA A 30 16.07 -4.16 -8.19
C ALA A 30 15.88 -2.63 -8.29
N LYS A 31 16.73 -1.84 -7.62
CA LYS A 31 16.70 -0.38 -7.68
C LYS A 31 16.86 0.16 -9.11
N SER A 32 17.82 -0.38 -9.86
CA SER A 32 18.05 0.02 -11.26
C SER A 32 16.86 -0.33 -12.14
N TRP A 33 16.26 -1.51 -11.98
CA TRP A 33 15.07 -1.90 -12.74
C TRP A 33 13.92 -0.92 -12.51
N PHE A 34 13.66 -0.54 -11.25
CA PHE A 34 12.60 0.43 -10.94
C PHE A 34 12.85 1.82 -11.55
N HIS A 35 14.10 2.28 -11.56
CA HIS A 35 14.46 3.55 -12.17
C HIS A 35 14.25 3.54 -13.70
N THR A 36 14.63 2.43 -14.36
CA THR A 36 14.52 2.28 -15.81
C THR A 36 13.07 2.10 -16.28
N ASN A 37 12.27 1.30 -15.57
CA ASN A 37 10.95 0.87 -16.06
C ASN A 37 9.81 1.86 -15.76
N LYS A 38 10.08 2.97 -15.07
CA LYS A 38 9.09 4.03 -14.77
C LYS A 38 7.73 3.42 -14.36
N ILE A 39 7.68 2.83 -13.17
CA ILE A 39 6.55 2.08 -12.58
C ILE A 39 5.15 2.68 -12.83
N ASN A 40 5.05 3.99 -13.06
CA ASN A 40 3.83 4.70 -13.40
C ASN A 40 2.94 3.97 -14.44
N ASN A 41 3.52 3.20 -15.37
CA ASN A 41 2.78 2.49 -16.41
C ASN A 41 2.20 1.13 -15.97
N VAL A 42 2.72 0.50 -14.91
CA VAL A 42 2.26 -0.83 -14.44
C VAL A 42 0.87 -0.75 -13.79
N TRP A 43 0.47 0.45 -13.35
CA TRP A 43 -0.79 0.64 -12.64
C TRP A 43 -2.01 0.35 -13.52
N GLY A 44 -1.98 0.77 -14.79
CA GLY A 44 -3.07 0.48 -15.73
C GLY A 44 -3.26 -1.02 -15.96
N ASP A 45 -2.15 -1.76 -16.04
CA ASP A 45 -2.19 -3.22 -16.18
C ASP A 45 -2.75 -3.90 -14.93
N ILE A 46 -2.41 -3.39 -13.74
CA ILE A 46 -2.93 -3.89 -12.47
C ILE A 46 -4.43 -3.61 -12.34
N GLU A 47 -4.89 -2.39 -12.63
CA GLU A 47 -6.31 -2.04 -12.56
C GLU A 47 -7.15 -2.90 -13.51
N LYS A 48 -6.64 -3.11 -14.73
CA LYS A 48 -7.26 -4.00 -15.70
C LYS A 48 -7.35 -5.44 -15.17
N ALA A 49 -6.22 -5.99 -14.70
CA ALA A 49 -6.19 -7.36 -14.18
C ALA A 49 -7.10 -7.56 -12.96
N VAL A 50 -7.15 -6.60 -12.03
CA VAL A 50 -8.03 -6.65 -10.85
C VAL A 50 -9.51 -6.56 -11.26
N SER A 51 -9.84 -5.71 -12.23
CA SER A 51 -11.19 -5.59 -12.79
C SER A 51 -11.66 -6.88 -13.45
N GLU A 52 -10.78 -7.53 -14.20
CA GLU A 52 -11.04 -8.82 -14.85
C GLU A 52 -11.19 -9.95 -13.83
N ALA A 53 -10.29 -10.01 -12.84
CA ALA A 53 -10.28 -11.07 -11.83
C ALA A 53 -11.45 -11.03 -10.84
N LYS A 54 -12.08 -9.85 -10.64
CA LYS A 54 -13.22 -9.62 -9.71
C LYS A 54 -13.07 -10.35 -8.37
N PRO A 55 -11.99 -10.07 -7.61
CA PRO A 55 -11.69 -10.82 -6.40
C PRO A 55 -12.79 -10.63 -5.33
N ARG A 56 -13.12 -11.70 -4.61
CA ARG A 56 -14.19 -11.70 -3.58
C ARG A 56 -13.77 -11.03 -2.26
N ASN A 57 -12.49 -10.74 -2.08
CA ASN A 57 -11.92 -10.28 -0.81
C ASN A 57 -11.68 -8.76 -0.74
N VAL A 58 -12.19 -7.98 -1.70
CA VAL A 58 -11.99 -6.53 -1.79
C VAL A 58 -12.33 -5.83 -0.47
N ASN A 59 -13.43 -6.18 0.19
CA ASN A 59 -13.81 -5.59 1.47
C ASN A 59 -12.81 -5.91 2.60
N LYS A 60 -12.26 -7.13 2.63
CA LYS A 60 -11.22 -7.49 3.61
C LYS A 60 -9.95 -6.69 3.39
N LEU A 61 -9.58 -6.43 2.12
CA LEU A 61 -8.41 -5.62 1.78
C LEU A 61 -8.58 -4.15 2.22
N TRP A 62 -9.76 -3.57 1.99
CA TRP A 62 -10.05 -2.20 2.44
C TRP A 62 -9.95 -2.05 3.96
N ASN A 63 -10.45 -3.01 4.72
CA ASN A 63 -10.34 -2.99 6.19
C ASN A 63 -8.87 -2.92 6.66
N VAL A 64 -7.94 -3.56 5.94
CA VAL A 64 -6.51 -3.49 6.28
C VAL A 64 -5.98 -2.07 6.07
N ILE A 65 -6.28 -1.46 4.92
CA ILE A 65 -5.86 -0.09 4.58
C ILE A 65 -6.42 0.90 5.60
N ASP A 66 -7.72 0.84 5.89
CA ASP A 66 -8.40 1.75 6.82
C ASP A 66 -7.89 1.61 8.27
N SER A 67 -7.40 0.42 8.65
CA SER A 67 -6.84 0.19 9.98
C SER A 67 -5.44 0.79 10.18
N MET A 68 -4.71 1.08 9.09
CA MET A 68 -3.29 1.45 9.14
C MET A 68 -3.00 2.64 10.07
N PRO A 69 -3.74 3.76 10.03
CA PRO A 69 -3.48 4.90 10.93
C PRO A 69 -3.55 4.53 12.41
N HIS A 70 -4.51 3.68 12.79
CA HIS A 70 -4.67 3.22 14.18
C HIS A 70 -3.55 2.26 14.61
N ARG A 71 -3.06 1.41 13.69
CA ARG A 71 -1.90 0.54 13.94
C ARG A 71 -0.64 1.37 14.17
N CYS A 72 -0.39 2.36 13.31
CA CYS A 72 0.72 3.30 13.48
C CYS A 72 0.64 4.04 14.82
N GLU A 73 -0.54 4.57 15.17
CA GLU A 73 -0.76 5.25 16.46
C GLU A 73 -0.45 4.34 17.65
N ALA A 74 -0.85 3.07 17.59
CA ALA A 74 -0.57 2.10 18.66
C ALA A 74 0.95 1.87 18.83
N VAL A 75 1.70 1.74 17.74
CA VAL A 75 3.17 1.60 17.79
C VAL A 75 3.83 2.86 18.35
N ILE A 76 3.37 4.04 17.94
CA ILE A 76 3.90 5.33 18.45
C ILE A 76 3.65 5.47 19.95
N LYS A 77 2.44 5.17 20.42
CA LYS A 77 2.11 5.17 21.86
C LYS A 77 2.91 4.15 22.66
N ASN A 78 3.32 3.06 22.02
CA ASN A 78 4.18 2.03 22.60
C ASN A 78 5.68 2.28 22.36
N CYS A 79 6.07 3.51 22.01
CA CYS A 79 7.48 3.90 21.80
C CYS A 79 8.24 3.00 20.80
N GLY A 80 7.55 2.50 19.77
CA GLY A 80 8.16 1.63 18.74
C GLY A 80 8.22 0.15 19.10
N HIS A 81 7.78 -0.26 20.29
CA HIS A 81 7.68 -1.67 20.65
C HIS A 81 6.48 -2.37 19.98
N THR A 82 6.51 -3.71 19.97
CA THR A 82 5.50 -4.56 19.35
C THR A 82 4.08 -4.21 19.79
N SER A 83 3.16 -4.09 18.82
CA SER A 83 1.74 -3.85 19.08
C SER A 83 0.92 -5.15 18.96
N LYS A 84 -0.34 -5.15 19.40
CA LYS A 84 -1.26 -6.29 19.23
C LYS A 84 -1.71 -6.54 17.78
N TYR A 85 -1.34 -5.65 16.86
CA TYR A 85 -1.65 -5.71 15.44
C TYR A 85 -0.48 -6.23 14.62
#